data_AF-A0A0J5GVK5-F1
#
_entry.id   AF-A0A0J5GVK5-F1
#
_cell.length_a   1.000
_cell.length_b   1.000
_cell.length_c   1.000
_cell.angle_alpha   90.00
_cell.angle_beta   90.00
_cell.angle_gamma   90.00
#
_symmetry.space_group_name_H-M   'P 1'
#
loop_
_entity.id
_entity.type
_entity.pdbx_description
1 polymer ?
#
loop_
_entity_poly.entity_id
_entity_poly.type
_entity_poly.pdbx_seq_one_letter_code
_entity_poly.pdbx_strand_id
1 'polypeptide(L)'
;MKLVLYAESNAVLEVIEDLRDIEVEADAVTWRDGSLRGIKAQYIIVPDDAEVGAEVSAELIAQDQAEQFRKIDLAEENRQLKERLDFTELALINVMDMM
;
A
#
# COMPACT_ATOMS: atom_id res chain seq x y z
N MET A 1 10.57 -10.74 2.28
CA MET A 1 10.04 -9.46 2.75
C MET A 1 9.75 -9.59 4.24
N LYS A 2 9.71 -8.48 4.97
CA LYS A 2 9.41 -8.43 6.40
C LYS A 2 8.18 -7.56 6.66
N LEU A 3 7.33 -7.97 7.58
CA LEU A 3 6.21 -7.19 8.08
C LEU A 3 6.56 -6.73 9.49
N VAL A 4 6.60 -5.43 9.69
CA VAL A 4 6.92 -4.83 10.98
C VAL A 4 5.66 -4.19 11.54
N LEU A 5 5.24 -4.65 12.71
CA LEU A 5 4.16 -4.06 13.49
C LEU A 5 4.76 -3.12 14.52
N TYR A 6 4.23 -1.91 14.64
CA TYR A 6 4.72 -0.92 15.58
C TYR A 6 3.60 -0.12 16.24
N ALA A 7 3.85 0.33 17.46
CA ALA A 7 2.94 1.16 18.23
C ALA A 7 2.97 2.62 17.73
N GLU A 8 2.00 3.43 18.16
CA GLU A 8 2.02 4.87 17.90
C GLU A 8 3.28 5.58 18.44
N SER A 9 3.97 4.98 19.42
CA SER A 9 5.25 5.45 19.94
C SER A 9 6.45 5.05 19.08
N ASN A 10 6.23 4.52 17.87
CA ASN A 10 7.22 3.91 16.98
C ASN A 10 7.96 2.68 17.56
N ALA A 11 7.59 2.18 18.73
CA ALA A 11 8.18 0.97 19.28
C ALA A 11 7.77 -0.24 18.44
N VAL A 12 8.75 -1.03 18.01
CA VAL A 12 8.50 -2.28 17.27
C VAL A 12 7.85 -3.28 18.23
N LEU A 13 6.66 -3.73 17.85
CA LEU A 13 5.89 -4.72 18.59
C LEU A 13 6.27 -6.13 18.16
N GLU A 14 6.32 -6.34 16.84
CA GLU A 14 6.55 -7.65 16.26
C GLU A 14 7.12 -7.50 14.84
N VAL A 15 8.00 -8.43 14.48
CA VAL A 15 8.59 -8.54 13.14
C VAL A 15 8.32 -9.94 12.65
N ILE A 16 7.62 -10.03 11.53
CA ILE A 16 7.41 -11.29 10.81
C ILE A 16 8.37 -11.27 9.62
N GLU A 17 9.20 -12.30 9.49
CA GLU A 17 10.20 -12.42 8.44
C GLU A 17 9.75 -13.41 7.35
N ASP A 18 10.49 -13.45 6.24
CA ASP A 18 10.30 -14.41 5.15
C ASP A 18 8.91 -14.41 4.49
N LEU A 19 8.21 -13.26 4.47
CA LEU A 19 6.90 -13.16 3.82
C LEU A 19 7.02 -13.34 2.30
N ARG A 20 6.09 -14.13 1.75
CA ARG A 20 5.94 -14.44 0.32
C ARG A 20 4.48 -14.33 -0.10
N ASP A 21 4.24 -13.98 -1.38
CA ASP A 21 2.90 -13.78 -1.94
C ASP A 21 2.04 -12.85 -1.09
N ILE A 22 2.58 -11.66 -0.77
CA ILE A 22 1.91 -10.70 0.11
C ILE A 22 0.74 -10.05 -0.62
N GLU A 23 -0.43 -10.06 0.01
CA GLU A 23 -1.61 -9.32 -0.40
C GLU A 23 -2.09 -8.42 0.75
N VAL A 24 -2.18 -7.12 0.49
CA VAL A 24 -2.69 -6.13 1.43
C VAL A 24 -4.12 -5.75 1.05
N GLU A 25 -5.05 -6.04 1.97
CA GLU A 25 -6.44 -5.61 1.92
C GLU A 25 -6.70 -4.54 3.02
N ALA A 26 -7.89 -3.94 3.03
CA ALA A 26 -8.21 -2.81 3.89
C ALA A 26 -8.00 -3.05 5.41
N ASP A 27 -8.15 -4.30 5.88
CA ASP A 27 -7.97 -4.69 7.30
C ASP A 27 -7.25 -6.05 7.44
N ALA A 28 -6.48 -6.41 6.41
CA ALA A 28 -5.80 -7.69 6.41
C ALA A 28 -4.50 -7.64 5.61
N VAL A 29 -3.46 -8.26 6.16
CA VAL A 29 -2.25 -8.60 5.42
C VAL A 29 -2.20 -10.11 5.33
N THR A 30 -2.18 -10.63 4.11
CA THR A 30 -2.19 -12.07 3.83
C THR A 30 -0.88 -12.44 3.15
N TRP A 31 -0.31 -13.59 3.47
CA TRP A 31 0.87 -14.14 2.81
C TRP A 31 0.72 -15.66 2.66
N ARG A 32 1.64 -16.29 1.94
CA ARG A 32 1.57 -17.73 1.62
C ARG A 32 1.31 -18.63 2.85
N ASP A 33 1.97 -18.33 3.95
CA ASP A 33 2.02 -19.19 5.14
C ASP A 33 1.13 -18.66 6.29
N GLY A 34 0.37 -17.59 6.09
CA GLY A 34 -0.42 -16.99 7.16
C GLY A 34 -1.20 -15.74 6.78
N SER A 35 -1.96 -15.23 7.75
CA SER A 35 -2.70 -13.99 7.58
C SER A 35 -2.81 -13.25 8.90
N LEU A 36 -2.68 -11.94 8.85
CA LEU A 36 -2.94 -11.03 9.96
C LEU A 36 -4.23 -10.24 9.63
N ARG A 37 -5.24 -10.33 10.49
CA ARG A 37 -6.53 -9.63 10.34
C ARG A 37 -6.85 -8.81 11.57
N GLY A 38 -7.52 -7.66 11.40
CA GLY A 38 -7.93 -6.81 12.52
C GLY A 38 -6.74 -6.04 13.09
N ILE A 39 -5.85 -5.55 12.21
CA ILE A 39 -4.60 -4.91 12.61
C ILE A 39 -4.95 -3.54 13.22
N LYS A 40 -4.90 -3.45 14.55
CA LYS A 40 -5.09 -2.19 15.29
C LYS A 40 -3.79 -1.41 15.50
N ALA A 41 -2.67 -1.97 15.09
CA ALA A 41 -1.35 -1.35 15.15
C ALA A 41 -0.98 -0.77 13.78
N GLN A 42 0.02 0.12 13.76
CA GLN A 42 0.60 0.54 12.49
C GLN A 42 1.50 -0.58 11.97
N TYR A 43 1.60 -0.70 10.64
CA TYR A 43 2.45 -1.69 10.01
C TYR A 43 3.14 -1.13 8.78
N ILE A 44 4.32 -1.67 8.49
CA ILE A 44 5.05 -1.43 7.26
C ILE A 44 5.56 -2.77 6.71
N ILE A 45 5.69 -2.87 5.39
CA ILE A 45 6.30 -4.01 4.72
C ILE A 45 7.63 -3.53 4.16
N VAL A 46 8.74 -4.15 4.58
CA VAL A 46 10.09 -3.75 4.18
C VAL A 46 10.83 -4.92 3.53
N PRO A 47 11.85 -4.66 2.69
CA PRO A 47 12.65 -5.72 2.12
C PRO A 47 13.50 -6.45 3.18
N ASP A 48 13.95 -7.66 2.86
CA ASP A 48 14.61 -8.54 3.85
C ASP A 48 15.94 -7.98 4.36
N ASP A 49 16.60 -7.15 3.56
CA ASP A 49 17.84 -6.46 3.89
C ASP A 49 17.65 -5.23 4.78
N ALA A 50 16.41 -4.79 5.02
CA ALA A 50 16.15 -3.67 5.90
C ALA A 50 16.49 -4.02 7.37
N GLU A 51 17.31 -3.17 8.00
CA GLU A 51 17.60 -3.26 9.43
C GLU A 51 16.44 -2.73 10.26
N VAL A 52 15.78 -3.63 11.00
CA VAL A 52 14.71 -3.28 11.93
C VAL A 52 15.29 -3.18 13.34
N GLY A 53 15.32 -1.96 13.88
CA GLY A 53 15.75 -1.69 15.26
C GLY A 53 14.64 -1.93 16.30
N ALA A 54 14.87 -1.48 17.53
CA ALA A 54 13.83 -1.49 18.58
C ALA A 54 12.69 -0.49 18.31
N GLU A 55 12.97 0.53 17.49
CA GLU A 55 12.02 1.55 17.07
C GLU A 55 12.04 1.68 15.55
N VAL A 56 10.88 1.97 14.97
CA VAL A 56 10.71 2.27 13.56
C VAL A 56 11.23 3.67 13.29
N SER A 57 12.32 3.77 12.52
CA SER A 57 12.89 5.03 12.09
C SER A 57 12.17 5.58 10.87
N ALA A 58 12.31 6.89 10.61
CA ALA A 58 11.77 7.50 9.40
C ALA A 58 12.39 6.91 8.12
N GLU A 59 13.64 6.45 8.18
CA GLU A 59 14.32 5.77 7.08
C GLU A 59 13.70 4.41 6.76
N LEU A 60 13.21 3.70 7.78
CA LEU A 60 12.52 2.43 7.62
C LEU A 60 11.11 2.64 7.05
N ILE A 61 10.41 3.68 7.49
CA ILE A 61 9.10 4.09 6.94
C ILE A 61 9.25 4.50 5.46
N ALA A 62 10.35 5.16 5.08
CA ALA A 62 10.61 5.53 3.69
C ALA A 62 10.85 4.30 2.78
N GLN A 63 11.14 3.14 3.35
CA GLN A 63 11.28 1.86 2.64
C GLN A 63 9.99 1.04 2.65
N ASP A 64 8.89 1.58 3.19
CA ASP A 64 7.62 0.89 3.21
C ASP A 64 7.12 0.61 1.80
N GLN A 65 6.87 -0.67 1.58
CA GLN A 65 6.39 -1.28 0.35
C GLN A 65 4.97 -1.82 0.54
N ALA A 66 4.24 -1.46 1.60
CA ALA A 66 2.87 -1.94 1.78
C ALA A 66 1.94 -1.55 0.60
N GLU A 67 2.10 -0.35 0.04
CA GLU A 67 1.24 0.13 -1.06
C GLU A 67 1.39 -0.69 -2.35
N GLN A 68 2.58 -1.19 -2.68
CA GLN A 68 2.80 -2.01 -3.89
C GLN A 68 2.16 -3.40 -3.81
N PHE A 69 1.87 -3.89 -2.60
CA PHE A 69 1.15 -5.15 -2.37
C PHE A 69 -0.35 -4.96 -2.17
N ARG A 70 -0.81 -3.69 -2.16
CA ARG A 70 -2.22 -3.38 -2.07
C ARG A 70 -2.88 -3.82 -3.37
N LYS A 71 -3.91 -4.65 -3.24
CA LYS A 71 -4.68 -5.11 -4.41
C LYS A 71 -5.33 -3.89 -5.03
N ILE A 72 -4.75 -3.41 -6.13
CA ILE A 72 -5.36 -2.37 -6.95
C ILE A 72 -6.67 -2.94 -7.45
N ASP A 73 -7.79 -2.32 -7.07
CA ASP A 73 -9.07 -2.64 -7.65
C ASP A 73 -9.07 -2.12 -9.09
N LEU A 74 -8.58 -2.95 -10.01
CA LEU A 74 -8.46 -2.65 -11.44
C LEU A 74 -9.79 -2.19 -12.05
N ALA A 75 -10.93 -2.56 -11.45
CA ALA A 75 -12.24 -2.11 -11.90
C ALA A 75 -12.53 -0.66 -11.50
N GLU A 76 -12.06 -0.21 -10.33
CA GLU A 76 -12.17 1.18 -9.88
C GLU A 76 -11.20 2.09 -10.66
N GLU A 77 -9.96 1.65 -10.86
CA GLU A 77 -8.97 2.43 -11.61
C GLU A 77 -9.38 2.60 -13.09
N ASN A 78 -9.90 1.54 -13.73
CA ASN A 78 -10.48 1.65 -15.08
C ASN A 78 -11.68 2.60 -15.14
N ARG A 79 -12.48 2.67 -14.07
CA ARG A 79 -13.63 3.58 -14.01
C ARG A 79 -13.17 5.03 -13.94
N GLN A 80 -12.21 5.32 -13.06
CA GLN A 80 -11.63 6.66 -12.91
C GLN A 80 -10.88 7.11 -14.16
N LEU A 81 -10.16 6.20 -14.84
CA LEU A 81 -9.51 6.50 -16.12
C LEU A 81 -10.52 6.83 -17.22
N LYS A 82 -11.64 6.09 -17.30
CA LYS A 82 -12.73 6.40 -18.24
C LYS A 82 -13.39 7.74 -17.96
N GLU A 83 -13.71 8.03 -16.69
CA GLU A 83 -14.31 9.31 -16.32
C GLU A 83 -13.41 10.50 -16.66
N ARG A 84 -12.08 10.37 -16.45
CA ARG A 84 -11.12 11.39 -16.87
C ARG A 84 -11.06 11.54 -18.39
N LEU A 85 -11.13 10.44 -19.14
CA LEU A 85 -11.13 10.49 -20.60
C LEU A 85 -12.37 11.22 -21.12
N ASP A 86 -13.56 10.84 -20.65
CA ASP A 86 -14.83 11.45 -21.02
C ASP A 86 -14.84 12.96 -20.72
N PHE A 87 -14.34 13.36 -19.54
CA PHE A 87 -14.22 14.76 -19.19
C PHE A 87 -13.27 15.53 -20.11
N THR A 88 -12.14 14.91 -20.48
CA THR A 88 -11.14 15.54 -21.35
C THR A 88 -11.66 15.67 -22.78
N GLU A 89 -12.39 14.67 -23.28
CA GLU A 89 -13.03 14.70 -24.59
C GLU A 89 -14.11 15.79 -24.68
N LEU A 90 -14.96 15.92 -23.66
CA LEU A 90 -15.94 17.01 -23.58
C LEU A 90 -15.29 18.40 -23.50
N ALA A 91 -14.18 18.53 -22.77
CA ALA A 91 -13.43 19.77 -22.71
C ALA A 91 -12.80 20.13 -24.07
N LEU A 92 -12.29 19.12 -24.80
CA LEU A 92 -11.70 19.32 -26.12
C LEU A 92 -12.74 19.73 -27.16
N ILE A 93 -13.93 19.09 -27.14
CA ILE A 93 -15.05 19.44 -28.02
C ILE A 93 -15.48 20.89 -27.78
N ASN A 94 -15.63 21.30 -26.52
CA ASN A 94 -15.99 22.68 -26.19
C ASN A 94 -14.92 23.70 -26.64
N VAL A 95 -13.63 23.34 -26.58
CA VAL A 95 -12.54 24.20 -27.09
C VAL A 95 -12.55 24.26 -28.62
N MET A 96 -12.88 23.18 -29.31
CA MET A 96 -13.02 23.16 -30.77
C MET A 96 -14.24 23.95 -31.27
N ASP A 97 -15.35 23.94 -30.53
CA ASP A 97 -16.56 24.73 -30.88
C ASP A 97 -16.43 26.23 -30.56
N MET A 98 -15.44 26.63 -29.75
CA MET A 98 -15.14 28.03 -29.43
C MET A 98 -14.11 28.68 -30.36
N MET A 99 -13.48 27.92 -31.28
CA MET A 99 -12.56 28.42 -32.32
C MET A 99 -13.27 28.59 -33.66
#